data_AF-A0A1M5FY11-F1
#
_entry.id   AF-A0A1M5FY11-F1
#
_cell.length_a   1.000
_cell.length_b   1.000
_cell.length_c   1.000
_cell.angle_alpha   90.00
_cell.angle_beta   90.00
_cell.angle_gamma   90.00
#
_symmetry.space_group_name_H-M   'P 1'
#
loop_
_entity.id
_entity.type
_entity.pdbx_description
1 polymer ?
#
loop_
_entity_poly.entity_id
_entity_poly.type
_entity_poly.pdbx_seq_one_letter_code
_entity_poly.pdbx_strand_id
1 'polypeptide(L)'
;MNFKVGSVLGTSALAMTLMLAACGSDDNSSNVERGDDGSSSSVEEKSSSSTTESSSSEDVDVPKGTRAATLDDLEKNMTLGEMFGTELYFASGNKQGVFSLWIQDASSMAVIAVHSDFKGGVIKVSTDNGSFMGSDSKSADEMQDFIEKTATLKFIVNEKDQLQVSINDGDYKDVKKSPVDVDRNDISDANELHGTKLTCKNESEKLEQVYSFYKDSYIVEEKVGDSTTWSAGSYDIQRGYLLMVTELFESEAYSLVMASLSKKFKLSIQAGSTLECTKAELDTKEVDGEKLTGSWVAYDEDTKWALSLDSNGDYTLEWTLSKVPQGKRSGVWAVFGDQLILMNKSCTVYADGSKCKSAVKGAVEKLDPEKGFTYKHNDSAPVPTEWELPQYE
;
A
#
# COMPACT_ATOMS: atom_id res chain seq x y z
N MET A 1 -0.87 12.10 16.53
CA MET A 1 -0.98 12.05 18.01
C MET A 1 0.04 11.03 18.52
N ASN A 2 1.13 11.48 19.14
CA ASN A 2 2.21 10.61 19.60
C ASN A 2 1.94 10.11 21.04
N PHE A 3 1.90 8.79 21.23
CA PHE A 3 1.95 8.20 22.57
C PHE A 3 3.40 8.09 23.05
N LYS A 4 3.68 8.77 24.16
CA LYS A 4 4.87 8.52 24.99
C LYS A 4 4.71 7.18 25.71
N VAL A 5 5.73 6.34 25.70
CA VAL A 5 5.87 5.26 26.68
C VAL A 5 7.15 5.47 27.47
N GLY A 6 7.00 6.03 28.66
CA GLY A 6 7.96 5.86 29.75
C GLY A 6 7.57 4.62 30.54
N SER A 7 8.55 3.77 30.88
CA SER A 7 8.31 2.55 31.64
C SER A 7 7.83 2.84 33.06
N VAL A 8 6.63 2.35 33.44
CA VAL A 8 6.33 1.87 34.81
C VAL A 8 5.20 0.84 34.71
N LEU A 9 5.37 -0.29 35.40
CA LEU A 9 4.40 -1.35 35.68
C LEU A 9 3.04 -0.82 36.16
N GLY A 10 1.93 -1.39 35.66
CA GLY A 10 0.63 -1.28 36.34
C GLY A 10 -0.58 -1.43 35.42
N THR A 11 -1.29 -2.54 35.61
CA THR A 11 -2.68 -2.80 35.18
C THR A 11 -3.61 -1.60 35.37
N SER A 12 -4.38 -1.23 34.34
CA SER A 12 -5.84 -1.04 34.39
C SER A 12 -6.40 -0.54 33.05
N ALA A 13 -7.58 -1.05 32.74
CA ALA A 13 -8.43 -0.71 31.60
C ALA A 13 -8.76 0.79 31.52
N LEU A 14 -8.85 1.32 30.29
CA LEU A 14 -9.52 2.58 30.00
C LEU A 14 -10.24 2.52 28.66
N ALA A 15 -11.41 3.13 28.68
CA ALA A 15 -12.53 2.97 27.77
C ALA A 15 -12.37 3.74 26.45
N MET A 16 -12.92 3.18 25.37
CA MET A 16 -13.09 3.86 24.09
C MET A 16 -14.26 4.85 24.18
N THR A 17 -13.97 6.14 24.02
CA THR A 17 -14.98 7.16 23.68
C THR A 17 -15.16 7.20 22.17
N LEU A 18 -16.28 6.64 21.70
CA LEU A 18 -16.87 6.91 20.39
C LEU A 18 -17.49 8.32 20.41
N MET A 19 -17.05 9.20 19.51
CA MET A 19 -17.78 10.43 19.19
C MET A 19 -18.56 10.21 17.88
N LEU A 20 -19.85 9.90 18.03
CA LEU A 20 -20.88 10.09 17.02
C LEU A 20 -21.56 11.43 17.29
N ALA A 21 -21.62 12.29 16.27
CA ALA A 21 -22.56 13.40 16.14
C ALA A 21 -22.58 13.81 14.66
N ALA A 22 -23.67 14.17 13.99
CA ALA A 22 -25.11 14.06 14.20
C ALA A 22 -25.76 14.42 12.84
N CYS A 23 -27.00 13.99 12.63
CA CYS A 23 -27.81 14.24 11.44
C CYS A 23 -28.33 15.68 11.29
N GLY A 24 -28.69 16.01 10.03
CA GLY A 24 -29.86 16.81 9.64
C GLY A 24 -29.63 18.31 9.47
N SER A 25 -30.21 19.00 8.51
CA SER A 25 -31.10 18.73 7.37
C SER A 25 -31.04 20.01 6.52
N ASP A 26 -31.35 19.97 5.22
CA ASP A 26 -32.07 21.07 4.57
C ASP A 26 -32.67 20.59 3.23
N ASP A 27 -34.00 20.65 3.18
CA ASP A 27 -34.84 20.56 1.99
C ASP A 27 -34.68 21.83 1.14
N ASN A 28 -34.59 21.72 -0.19
CA ASN A 28 -35.48 22.52 -1.05
C ASN A 28 -35.63 21.98 -2.47
N SER A 29 -36.87 22.07 -2.93
CA SER A 29 -37.40 21.71 -4.25
C SER A 29 -36.94 22.64 -5.38
N SER A 30 -36.76 22.10 -6.59
CA SER A 30 -37.35 22.71 -7.79
C SER A 30 -37.53 21.71 -8.93
N ASN A 31 -38.73 21.73 -9.49
CA ASN A 31 -39.16 21.16 -10.77
C ASN A 31 -38.18 21.44 -11.91
N VAL A 32 -37.93 20.46 -12.78
CA VAL A 32 -38.04 20.65 -14.25
C VAL A 32 -38.59 19.36 -14.88
N GLU A 33 -39.45 19.58 -15.87
CA GLU A 33 -40.44 18.71 -16.47
C GLU A 33 -39.86 17.56 -17.32
N ARG A 34 -40.64 16.47 -17.36
CA ARG A 34 -40.57 15.42 -18.38
C ARG A 34 -41.00 16.00 -19.73
N GLY A 35 -40.16 15.83 -20.74
CA GLY A 35 -40.54 15.93 -22.15
C GLY A 35 -40.16 14.62 -22.85
N ASP A 36 -41.15 13.78 -23.08
CA ASP A 36 -41.07 12.60 -23.94
C ASP A 36 -41.14 13.00 -25.43
N ASP A 37 -40.46 12.16 -26.24
CA ASP A 37 -40.76 11.75 -27.61
C ASP A 37 -40.66 12.73 -28.79
N GLY A 38 -39.83 12.33 -29.77
CA GLY A 38 -39.74 12.99 -31.08
C GLY A 38 -38.74 12.42 -32.09
N SER A 39 -38.97 11.16 -32.51
CA SER A 39 -38.37 10.34 -33.59
C SER A 39 -37.68 10.97 -34.84
N SER A 40 -36.56 10.32 -35.23
CA SER A 40 -36.09 9.85 -36.57
C SER A 40 -35.76 10.75 -37.78
N SER A 41 -34.50 10.67 -38.26
CA SER A 41 -34.05 10.23 -39.62
C SER A 41 -32.53 10.48 -39.78
N SER A 42 -31.67 9.47 -39.91
CA SER A 42 -31.26 8.73 -41.12
C SER A 42 -30.64 9.59 -42.24
N VAL A 43 -29.31 9.58 -42.38
CA VAL A 43 -28.59 9.56 -43.68
C VAL A 43 -27.17 9.02 -43.51
N GLU A 44 -26.77 8.25 -44.52
CA GLU A 44 -25.63 7.35 -44.61
C GLU A 44 -24.28 8.01 -44.92
N GLU A 45 -23.24 7.32 -44.45
CA GLU A 45 -21.89 7.09 -44.99
C GLU A 45 -21.11 8.18 -45.74
N LYS A 46 -19.91 8.45 -45.21
CA LYS A 46 -18.69 8.47 -46.04
C LYS A 46 -17.44 8.11 -45.25
N SER A 47 -16.76 7.08 -45.73
CA SER A 47 -15.43 6.65 -45.32
C SER A 47 -14.40 7.77 -45.34
N SER A 48 -13.53 7.81 -44.33
CA SER A 48 -12.14 8.25 -44.47
C SER A 48 -11.32 7.67 -43.32
N SER A 49 -10.24 7.00 -43.69
CA SER A 49 -9.22 6.45 -42.81
C SER A 49 -8.53 7.55 -42.01
N SER A 50 -8.37 7.35 -40.71
CA SER A 50 -7.33 7.99 -39.92
C SER A 50 -6.95 7.05 -38.78
N THR A 51 -5.71 6.56 -38.87
CA THR A 51 -4.81 6.15 -37.79
C THR A 51 -5.43 6.12 -36.38
N THR A 52 -5.58 4.90 -35.87
CA THR A 52 -5.59 4.59 -34.44
C THR A 52 -4.31 5.09 -33.79
N GLU A 53 -4.35 6.26 -33.16
CA GLU A 53 -3.52 6.53 -31.99
C GLU A 53 -4.35 6.13 -30.78
N SER A 54 -3.99 4.98 -30.22
CA SER A 54 -4.56 4.45 -29.00
C SER A 54 -3.76 4.96 -27.81
N SER A 55 -4.51 5.30 -26.75
CA SER A 55 -4.09 5.65 -25.40
C SER A 55 -3.52 7.06 -25.20
N SER A 56 -4.48 7.95 -24.89
CA SER A 56 -4.33 9.09 -24.01
C SER A 56 -3.46 8.75 -22.78
N SER A 57 -2.17 9.02 -22.90
CA SER A 57 -1.35 9.33 -21.74
C SER A 57 -1.64 10.79 -21.45
N GLU A 58 -2.16 11.11 -20.26
CA GLU A 58 -2.24 12.50 -19.83
C GLU A 58 -0.83 13.11 -19.98
N ASP A 59 -0.70 14.12 -20.84
CA ASP A 59 0.56 14.84 -21.03
C ASP A 59 0.98 15.40 -19.67
N VAL A 60 2.01 14.82 -19.07
CA VAL A 60 2.60 15.33 -17.85
C VAL A 60 3.21 16.68 -18.22
N ASP A 61 2.69 17.76 -17.64
CA ASP A 61 3.17 19.12 -17.90
C ASP A 61 4.62 19.26 -17.43
N VAL A 62 5.56 19.06 -18.36
CA VAL A 62 7.00 19.17 -18.15
C VAL A 62 7.55 20.35 -18.94
N PRO A 63 8.56 21.07 -18.40
CA PRO A 63 9.17 22.18 -19.11
C PRO A 63 9.62 21.80 -20.52
N LYS A 64 9.49 22.75 -21.46
CA LYS A 64 9.93 22.55 -22.85
C LYS A 64 11.39 22.10 -22.91
N GLY A 65 11.66 21.08 -23.73
CA GLY A 65 13.00 20.49 -23.88
C GLY A 65 13.32 19.42 -22.83
N THR A 66 12.40 19.11 -21.93
CA THR A 66 12.59 18.10 -20.89
C THR A 66 11.61 16.96 -21.09
N ARG A 67 11.88 15.83 -20.45
CA ARG A 67 10.95 14.70 -20.33
C ARG A 67 10.75 14.36 -18.86
N ALA A 68 9.59 13.79 -18.54
CA ALA A 68 9.39 13.14 -17.25
C ALA A 68 10.49 12.08 -17.03
N ALA A 69 11.02 12.03 -15.81
CA ALA A 69 11.93 10.96 -15.44
C ALA A 69 11.17 9.62 -15.36
N THR A 70 11.87 8.56 -15.70
CA THR A 70 11.45 7.17 -15.54
C THR A 70 12.23 6.55 -14.39
N LEU A 71 11.82 5.36 -13.91
CA LEU A 71 12.55 4.65 -12.88
C LEU A 71 14.02 4.42 -13.27
N ASP A 72 14.31 4.17 -14.54
CA ASP A 72 15.66 3.92 -15.05
C ASP A 72 16.62 5.11 -14.88
N ASP A 73 16.08 6.33 -14.88
CA ASP A 73 16.86 7.56 -14.70
C ASP A 73 17.32 7.76 -13.25
N LEU A 74 16.67 7.12 -12.29
CA LEU A 74 17.00 7.25 -10.87
C LEU A 74 18.21 6.40 -10.51
N GLU A 75 19.17 7.01 -9.83
CA GLU A 75 20.23 6.28 -9.12
C GLU A 75 19.68 5.75 -7.79
N LYS A 76 20.24 4.63 -7.31
CA LYS A 76 19.80 3.98 -6.06
C LYS A 76 19.84 4.92 -4.84
N ASN A 77 20.86 5.78 -4.79
CA ASN A 77 21.05 6.77 -3.73
C ASN A 77 21.52 8.10 -4.32
N MET A 78 20.82 9.17 -3.95
CA MET A 78 21.02 10.51 -4.48
C MET A 78 20.95 11.54 -3.35
N THR A 79 21.45 12.74 -3.63
CA THR A 79 21.16 13.94 -2.85
C THR A 79 20.29 14.90 -3.67
N LEU A 80 19.32 15.49 -2.99
CA LEU A 80 18.45 16.54 -3.51
C LEU A 80 18.96 17.96 -3.12
N GLY A 81 20.13 18.02 -2.47
CA GLY A 81 20.74 19.24 -1.95
C GLY A 81 20.34 19.55 -0.51
N GLU A 82 20.65 20.77 -0.06
CA GLU A 82 20.34 21.20 1.30
C GLU A 82 18.85 21.56 1.48
N MET A 83 18.23 20.99 2.51
CA MET A 83 16.88 21.28 2.97
C MET A 83 16.82 21.05 4.49
N PHE A 84 15.93 21.76 5.20
CA PHE A 84 15.80 21.63 6.66
C PHE A 84 17.11 21.90 7.44
N GLY A 85 17.98 22.73 6.88
CA GLY A 85 19.29 23.08 7.44
C GLY A 85 20.36 21.99 7.33
N THR A 86 20.14 20.94 6.53
CA THR A 86 21.07 19.81 6.36
C THR A 86 20.95 19.21 4.95
N GLU A 87 21.80 18.26 4.59
CA GLU A 87 21.72 17.57 3.29
C GLU A 87 20.53 16.60 3.28
N LEU A 88 19.67 16.69 2.26
CA LEU A 88 18.54 15.79 2.05
C LEU A 88 18.90 14.71 1.03
N TYR A 89 18.90 13.45 1.47
CA TYR A 89 19.11 12.32 0.59
C TYR A 89 17.80 11.73 0.10
N PHE A 90 17.83 11.17 -1.10
CA PHE A 90 16.75 10.40 -1.69
C PHE A 90 17.26 9.01 -2.07
N ALA A 91 16.51 7.97 -1.74
CA ALA A 91 16.81 6.61 -2.14
C ALA A 91 15.64 6.02 -2.94
N SER A 92 15.97 5.48 -4.10
CA SER A 92 15.04 4.71 -4.95
C SER A 92 15.17 3.20 -4.74
N GLY A 93 16.19 2.78 -3.97
CA GLY A 93 16.45 1.39 -3.63
C GLY A 93 16.56 0.49 -4.86
N ASN A 94 15.76 -0.57 -4.89
CA ASN A 94 15.64 -1.49 -6.01
C ASN A 94 14.53 -1.11 -7.00
N LYS A 95 13.93 0.08 -6.85
CA LYS A 95 12.86 0.60 -7.72
C LYS A 95 11.59 -0.27 -7.68
N GLN A 96 11.29 -0.83 -6.51
CA GLN A 96 10.13 -1.69 -6.23
C GLN A 96 8.96 -0.90 -5.62
N GLY A 97 8.75 0.34 -6.08
CA GLY A 97 7.64 1.18 -5.61
C GLY A 97 7.85 1.88 -4.27
N VAL A 98 8.82 1.48 -3.45
CA VAL A 98 9.19 2.20 -2.22
C VAL A 98 10.27 3.25 -2.52
N PHE A 99 10.06 4.49 -2.06
CA PHE A 99 11.04 5.56 -2.11
C PHE A 99 11.22 6.16 -0.72
N SER A 100 12.40 6.70 -0.44
CA SER A 100 12.61 7.36 0.83
C SER A 100 13.44 8.63 0.76
N LEU A 101 13.10 9.56 1.65
CA LEU A 101 13.89 10.73 1.96
C LEU A 101 14.62 10.49 3.28
N TRP A 102 15.86 10.97 3.38
CA TRP A 102 16.66 10.83 4.58
C TRP A 102 17.36 12.11 4.95
N ILE A 103 17.35 12.36 6.25
CA ILE A 103 18.33 13.21 6.94
C ILE A 103 19.17 12.27 7.79
N GLN A 104 20.48 12.33 7.63
CA GLN A 104 21.41 11.52 8.39
C GLN A 104 22.68 12.32 8.65
N ASP A 105 22.76 12.89 9.86
CA ASP A 105 23.95 13.57 10.37
C ASP A 105 24.33 13.03 11.76
N ALA A 106 25.39 13.58 12.36
CA ALA A 106 25.91 13.08 13.65
C ALA A 106 24.93 13.22 14.83
N SER A 107 23.90 14.06 14.69
CA SER A 107 22.94 14.43 15.73
C SER A 107 21.48 14.14 15.38
N SER A 108 21.17 13.94 14.10
CA SER A 108 19.82 13.83 13.58
C SER A 108 19.71 12.67 12.59
N MET A 109 18.69 11.86 12.77
CA MET A 109 18.28 10.86 11.78
C MET A 109 16.78 10.97 11.59
N ALA A 110 16.35 11.16 10.34
CA ALA A 110 14.94 11.15 9.98
C ALA A 110 14.74 10.51 8.61
N VAL A 111 13.67 9.74 8.48
CA VAL A 111 13.32 8.96 7.31
C VAL A 111 11.85 9.15 7.02
N ILE A 112 11.55 9.51 5.78
CA ILE A 112 10.22 9.34 5.21
C ILE A 112 10.32 8.20 4.22
N ALA A 113 9.45 7.21 4.31
CA ALA A 113 9.31 6.16 3.30
C ALA A 113 7.89 6.22 2.72
N VAL A 114 7.77 6.20 1.39
CA VAL A 114 6.50 6.32 0.66
C VAL A 114 6.41 5.23 -0.41
N HIS A 115 5.21 4.74 -0.65
CA HIS A 115 4.88 3.92 -1.81
C HIS A 115 4.41 4.81 -2.97
N SER A 116 4.91 4.56 -4.18
CA SER A 116 4.56 5.28 -5.40
C SER A 116 4.84 4.43 -6.65
N ASP A 117 3.98 4.56 -7.66
CA ASP A 117 4.19 3.99 -9.01
C ASP A 117 5.20 4.80 -9.85
N PHE A 118 5.67 5.94 -9.33
CA PHE A 118 6.53 6.91 -10.02
C PHE A 118 5.96 7.39 -11.37
N LYS A 119 4.63 7.38 -11.51
CA LYS A 119 3.98 7.74 -12.77
C LYS A 119 4.27 9.19 -13.13
N GLY A 120 4.74 9.39 -14.36
CA GLY A 120 5.11 10.72 -14.85
C GLY A 120 6.32 11.34 -14.14
N GLY A 121 7.16 10.55 -13.47
CA GLY A 121 8.31 11.06 -12.73
C GLY A 121 7.92 11.80 -11.44
N VAL A 122 6.73 11.55 -10.91
CA VAL A 122 6.19 12.25 -9.74
C VAL A 122 6.11 11.33 -8.53
N ILE A 123 6.57 11.82 -7.38
CA ILE A 123 6.35 11.20 -6.08
C ILE A 123 5.56 12.18 -5.22
N LYS A 124 4.37 11.76 -4.78
CA LYS A 124 3.64 12.45 -3.71
C LYS A 124 4.12 11.88 -2.38
N VAL A 125 4.42 12.77 -1.45
CA VAL A 125 4.87 12.45 -0.10
C VAL A 125 3.78 12.91 0.86
N SER A 126 2.95 11.98 1.35
CA SER A 126 1.94 12.28 2.36
C SER A 126 1.82 11.14 3.37
N THR A 127 1.05 11.37 4.43
CA THR A 127 0.71 10.35 5.42
C THR A 127 -0.20 9.27 4.87
N ASP A 128 -0.83 9.49 3.71
CA ASP A 128 -1.77 8.53 3.09
C ASP A 128 -1.04 7.41 2.36
N ASN A 129 0.19 7.67 1.88
CA ASN A 129 0.98 6.72 1.10
C ASN A 129 2.37 6.46 1.69
N GLY A 130 2.62 6.90 2.93
CA GLY A 130 3.93 6.79 3.53
C GLY A 130 3.94 6.96 5.03
N SER A 131 5.14 6.97 5.58
CA SER A 131 5.37 7.03 7.02
C SER A 131 6.69 7.70 7.34
N PHE A 132 6.77 8.22 8.57
CA PHE A 132 7.90 8.96 9.07
C PHE A 132 8.49 8.29 10.32
N MET A 133 9.82 8.31 10.43
CA MET A 133 10.57 7.93 11.62
C MET A 133 11.70 8.94 11.81
N GLY A 134 11.83 9.55 12.99
CA GLY A 134 12.87 10.54 13.25
C GLY A 134 13.28 10.68 14.70
N SER A 135 14.49 11.17 14.92
CA SER A 135 15.03 11.58 16.21
C SER A 135 14.48 12.93 16.67
N ASP A 136 14.55 13.23 17.97
CA ASP A 136 14.20 14.55 18.53
C ASP A 136 15.21 15.62 18.08
N SER A 137 14.90 16.29 16.97
CA SER A 137 15.76 17.29 16.35
C SER A 137 14.94 18.22 15.45
N LYS A 138 15.37 19.48 15.32
CA LYS A 138 14.67 20.47 14.47
C LYS A 138 14.50 19.99 13.03
N SER A 139 15.52 19.39 12.43
CA SER A 139 15.46 18.92 11.05
C SER A 139 14.48 17.73 10.88
N ALA A 140 14.38 16.85 11.89
CA ALA A 140 13.38 15.79 11.91
C ALA A 140 11.96 16.34 12.05
N ASP A 141 11.74 17.34 12.92
CA ASP A 141 10.43 18.00 13.07
C ASP A 141 10.00 18.65 11.75
N GLU A 142 10.90 19.36 11.06
CA GLU A 142 10.61 19.98 9.76
C GLU A 142 10.32 18.93 8.66
N MET A 143 10.95 17.76 8.74
CA MET A 143 10.69 16.64 7.84
C MET A 143 9.34 15.95 8.15
N GLN A 144 8.96 15.84 9.42
CA GLN A 144 7.63 15.38 9.82
C GLN A 144 6.54 16.34 9.29
N ASP A 145 6.74 17.65 9.48
CA ASP A 145 5.87 18.69 8.93
C ASP A 145 5.74 18.60 7.40
N PHE A 146 6.81 18.20 6.70
CA PHE A 146 6.84 18.06 5.25
C PHE A 146 5.92 16.94 4.74
N ILE A 147 5.90 15.78 5.40
CA ILE A 147 4.98 14.69 5.05
C ILE A 147 3.54 15.01 5.49
N GLU A 148 3.33 15.65 6.64
CA GLU A 148 2.00 16.01 7.13
C GLU A 148 1.30 17.05 6.24
N LYS A 149 2.07 17.98 5.63
CA LYS A 149 1.53 19.00 4.72
C LYS A 149 1.29 18.51 3.29
N THR A 150 1.64 17.25 3.00
CA THR A 150 1.74 16.71 1.64
C THR A 150 2.74 17.49 0.78
N ALA A 151 3.75 16.79 0.29
CA ALA A 151 4.72 17.35 -0.64
C ALA A 151 4.73 16.61 -1.98
N THR A 152 5.27 17.25 -3.00
CA THR A 152 5.44 16.65 -4.33
C THR A 152 6.88 16.80 -4.77
N LEU A 153 7.50 15.70 -5.16
CA LEU A 153 8.78 15.66 -5.86
C LEU A 153 8.49 15.38 -7.34
N LYS A 154 8.90 16.28 -8.22
CA LYS A 154 8.78 16.11 -9.68
C LYS A 154 10.17 15.96 -10.28
N PHE A 155 10.43 14.82 -10.89
CA PHE A 155 11.70 14.51 -11.52
C PHE A 155 11.58 14.62 -13.04
N ILE A 156 12.55 15.30 -13.64
CA ILE A 156 12.66 15.43 -15.08
C ILE A 156 14.09 15.13 -15.53
N VAL A 157 14.23 14.79 -16.81
CA VAL A 157 15.52 14.74 -17.48
C VAL A 157 15.57 15.88 -18.48
N ASN A 158 16.59 16.72 -18.37
CA ASN A 158 16.75 17.90 -19.23
C ASN A 158 17.40 17.54 -20.59
N GLU A 159 17.53 18.52 -21.48
CA GLU A 159 18.12 18.35 -22.83
C GLU A 159 19.56 17.79 -22.84
N LYS A 160 20.27 17.87 -21.69
CA LYS A 160 21.64 17.37 -21.52
C LYS A 160 21.68 15.99 -20.87
N ASP A 161 20.54 15.31 -20.76
CA ASP A 161 20.39 14.02 -20.11
C ASP A 161 20.77 14.06 -18.62
N GLN A 162 20.48 15.19 -17.95
CA GLN A 162 20.72 15.35 -16.51
C GLN A 162 19.40 15.29 -15.74
N LEU A 163 19.38 14.45 -14.70
CA LEU A 163 18.26 14.33 -13.78
C LEU A 163 18.16 15.58 -12.89
N GLN A 164 16.96 16.16 -12.83
CA GLN A 164 16.64 17.29 -11.98
C GLN A 164 15.37 17.02 -11.18
N VAL A 165 15.27 17.63 -10.00
CA VAL A 165 14.10 17.54 -9.13
C VAL A 165 13.54 18.93 -8.83
N SER A 166 12.22 19.06 -8.88
CA SER A 166 11.47 20.17 -8.28
C SER A 166 10.74 19.65 -7.05
N ILE A 167 10.79 20.43 -5.96
CA ILE A 167 10.08 20.13 -4.72
C ILE A 167 8.98 21.18 -4.57
N ASN A 168 7.73 20.73 -4.45
CA ASN A 168 6.53 21.57 -4.31
C ASN A 168 6.45 22.68 -5.38
N ASP A 169 6.69 22.31 -6.64
CA ASP A 169 6.68 23.21 -7.81
C ASP A 169 7.70 24.36 -7.73
N GLY A 170 8.73 24.22 -6.91
CA GLY A 170 9.89 25.12 -6.91
C GLY A 170 10.79 24.94 -8.13
N ASP A 171 11.90 25.68 -8.16
CA ASP A 171 12.88 25.57 -9.24
C ASP A 171 13.50 24.16 -9.31
N TYR A 172 13.72 23.67 -10.52
CA TYR A 172 14.43 22.42 -10.78
C TYR A 172 15.89 22.54 -10.37
N LYS A 173 16.36 21.57 -9.57
CA LYS A 173 17.75 21.46 -9.11
C LYS A 173 18.36 20.16 -9.58
N ASP A 174 19.65 20.20 -9.92
CA ASP A 174 20.39 19.01 -10.32
C ASP A 174 20.47 18.01 -9.16
N VAL A 175 20.11 16.76 -9.45
CA VAL A 175 20.25 15.65 -8.52
C VAL A 175 21.67 15.10 -8.64
N LYS A 176 22.32 14.78 -7.52
CA LYS A 176 23.68 14.21 -7.53
C LYS A 176 23.69 12.81 -6.93
N LYS A 177 24.50 11.93 -7.52
CA LYS A 177 24.75 10.60 -6.96
C LYS A 177 25.39 10.71 -5.58
N SER A 178 24.87 9.94 -4.62
CA SER A 178 25.37 9.91 -3.24
C SER A 178 25.59 8.45 -2.82
N PRO A 179 26.78 7.87 -3.07
CA PRO A 179 27.05 6.48 -2.74
C PRO A 179 27.02 6.27 -1.22
N VAL A 180 26.49 5.13 -0.79
CA VAL A 180 26.42 4.71 0.61
C VAL A 180 27.33 3.51 0.81
N ASP A 181 28.19 3.57 1.83
CA ASP A 181 28.98 2.41 2.25
C ASP A 181 28.07 1.44 2.99
N VAL A 182 28.01 0.20 2.53
CA VAL A 182 27.15 -0.85 3.10
C VAL A 182 28.01 -1.94 3.73
N ASP A 183 27.62 -2.44 4.90
CA ASP A 183 28.34 -3.56 5.50
C ASP A 183 28.22 -4.78 4.59
N ARG A 184 29.37 -5.33 4.18
CA ARG A 184 29.42 -6.53 3.33
C ARG A 184 28.73 -7.76 3.94
N ASN A 185 28.52 -7.76 5.26
CA ASN A 185 27.84 -8.81 6.00
C ASN A 185 26.32 -8.61 6.05
N ASP A 186 25.82 -7.47 5.57
CA ASP A 186 24.39 -7.16 5.52
C ASP A 186 23.84 -7.38 4.11
N ILE A 187 22.53 -7.65 4.05
CA ILE A 187 21.78 -7.72 2.80
C ILE A 187 21.54 -6.28 2.35
N SER A 188 21.97 -5.95 1.12
CA SER A 188 21.90 -4.60 0.56
C SER A 188 20.97 -4.49 -0.67
N ASP A 189 20.42 -5.62 -1.11
CA ASP A 189 19.61 -5.77 -2.32
C ASP A 189 18.31 -6.52 -1.97
N ALA A 190 17.16 -5.86 -2.14
CA ALA A 190 15.85 -6.43 -1.81
C ALA A 190 15.51 -7.69 -2.63
N ASN A 191 16.11 -7.87 -3.81
CA ASN A 191 15.91 -9.07 -4.63
C ASN A 191 16.46 -10.33 -3.94
N GLU A 192 17.38 -10.20 -2.98
CA GLU A 192 17.87 -11.35 -2.19
C GLU A 192 16.83 -11.91 -1.22
N LEU A 193 15.77 -11.13 -0.94
CA LEU A 193 14.63 -11.51 -0.10
C LEU A 193 13.42 -11.98 -0.89
N HIS A 194 13.35 -11.71 -2.20
CA HIS A 194 12.21 -12.13 -3.01
C HIS A 194 12.05 -13.66 -2.97
N GLY A 195 10.83 -14.14 -2.68
CA GLY A 195 10.52 -15.56 -2.61
C GLY A 195 11.09 -16.22 -1.37
N THR A 196 11.25 -15.45 -0.28
CA THR A 196 11.82 -15.96 0.97
C THR A 196 10.86 -15.78 2.14
N LYS A 197 10.95 -16.73 3.08
CA LYS A 197 10.28 -16.67 4.37
C LYS A 197 11.32 -16.64 5.48
N LEU A 198 11.28 -15.63 6.33
CA LEU A 198 12.10 -15.53 7.54
C LEU A 198 11.24 -15.82 8.77
N THR A 199 11.58 -16.85 9.53
CA THR A 199 10.94 -17.15 10.82
C THR A 199 11.88 -16.76 11.95
N CYS A 200 11.53 -15.70 12.66
CA CYS A 200 12.29 -15.10 13.76
C CYS A 200 11.60 -15.48 15.08
N LYS A 201 12.37 -15.97 16.06
CA LYS A 201 11.83 -16.40 17.36
C LYS A 201 12.47 -15.64 18.49
N ASN A 202 11.66 -15.11 19.39
CA ASN A 202 12.11 -14.62 20.68
C ASN A 202 11.63 -15.57 21.79
N GLU A 203 12.51 -16.48 22.20
CA GLU A 203 12.18 -17.49 23.22
C GLU A 203 11.76 -16.88 24.56
N SER A 204 12.30 -15.71 24.93
CA SER A 204 11.95 -15.08 26.21
C SER A 204 10.52 -14.54 26.23
N GLU A 205 9.96 -14.19 25.08
CA GLU A 205 8.63 -13.57 24.95
C GLU A 205 7.58 -14.53 24.39
N LYS A 206 7.97 -15.78 24.06
CA LYS A 206 7.12 -16.73 23.31
C LYS A 206 6.53 -16.12 22.04
N LEU A 207 7.30 -15.24 21.43
CA LEU A 207 6.97 -14.49 20.23
C LEU A 207 7.61 -15.20 19.04
N GLU A 208 6.80 -15.49 18.03
CA GLU A 208 7.27 -15.95 16.72
C GLU A 208 6.77 -14.96 15.66
N GLN A 209 7.70 -14.41 14.89
CA GLN A 209 7.40 -13.51 13.78
C GLN A 209 7.82 -14.18 12.48
N VAL A 210 6.89 -14.25 11.54
CA VAL A 210 7.08 -14.86 10.22
C VAL A 210 6.96 -13.78 9.17
N TYR A 211 8.07 -13.41 8.56
CA TYR A 211 8.13 -12.49 7.43
C TYR A 211 8.10 -13.29 6.14
N SER A 212 7.13 -13.01 5.27
CA SER A 212 7.06 -13.56 3.91
C SER A 212 7.29 -12.42 2.93
N PHE A 213 8.33 -12.54 2.11
CA PHE A 213 8.76 -11.52 1.15
C PHE A 213 8.45 -11.95 -0.27
N TYR A 214 7.61 -11.15 -0.94
CA TYR A 214 7.27 -11.25 -2.36
C TYR A 214 8.11 -10.26 -3.16
N LYS A 215 7.81 -10.04 -4.45
CA LYS A 215 8.67 -9.21 -5.32
C LYS A 215 8.87 -7.78 -4.81
N ASP A 216 7.81 -7.14 -4.33
CA ASP A 216 7.74 -5.73 -3.91
C ASP A 216 7.02 -5.54 -2.57
N SER A 217 6.50 -6.63 -2.01
CA SER A 217 5.56 -6.63 -0.90
C SER A 217 5.94 -7.66 0.15
N TYR A 218 5.44 -7.47 1.36
CA TYR A 218 5.67 -8.38 2.46
C TYR A 218 4.38 -8.63 3.26
N ILE A 219 4.37 -9.76 3.97
CA ILE A 219 3.42 -10.03 5.05
C ILE A 219 4.22 -10.46 6.27
N VAL A 220 3.92 -9.86 7.43
CA VAL A 220 4.40 -10.35 8.73
C VAL A 220 3.23 -10.96 9.48
N GLU A 221 3.40 -12.20 9.92
CA GLU A 221 2.51 -12.84 10.89
C GLU A 221 3.21 -12.86 12.24
N GLU A 222 2.54 -12.33 13.26
CA GLU A 222 3.02 -12.33 14.63
C GLU A 222 2.19 -13.29 15.46
N LYS A 223 2.86 -14.25 16.10
CA LYS A 223 2.23 -15.22 16.98
C LYS A 223 2.70 -15.03 18.42
N VAL A 224 1.74 -14.78 19.32
CA VAL A 224 1.94 -14.69 20.76
C VAL A 224 0.98 -15.67 21.43
N GLY A 225 1.53 -16.79 21.92
CA GLY A 225 0.70 -17.90 22.42
C GLY A 225 -0.18 -18.49 21.31
N ASP A 226 -1.50 -18.50 21.53
CA ASP A 226 -2.51 -18.98 20.55
C ASP A 226 -3.06 -17.87 19.65
N SER A 227 -2.70 -16.61 19.91
CA SER A 227 -3.12 -15.47 19.09
C SER A 227 -2.18 -15.29 17.91
N THR A 228 -2.72 -14.99 16.74
CA THR A 228 -1.95 -14.60 15.55
C THR A 228 -2.55 -13.32 15.00
N THR A 229 -1.70 -12.32 14.79
CA THR A 229 -2.03 -11.08 14.10
C THR A 229 -1.13 -10.94 12.89
N TRP A 230 -1.45 -10.01 11.97
CA TRP A 230 -0.61 -9.76 10.82
C TRP A 230 -0.63 -8.30 10.38
N SER A 231 0.44 -7.93 9.67
CA SER A 231 0.54 -6.71 8.89
C SER A 231 1.11 -7.01 7.52
N ALA A 232 0.84 -6.15 6.55
CA ALA A 232 1.29 -6.27 5.17
C ALA A 232 1.56 -4.90 4.58
N GLY A 233 2.42 -4.84 3.57
CA GLY A 233 2.72 -3.62 2.85
C GLY A 233 3.89 -3.79 1.89
N SER A 234 4.50 -2.68 1.52
CA SER A 234 5.64 -2.63 0.59
C SER A 234 6.98 -2.61 1.32
N TYR A 235 8.03 -3.17 0.71
CA TYR A 235 9.37 -3.13 1.28
C TYR A 235 10.45 -2.87 0.23
N ASP A 236 11.61 -2.41 0.70
CA ASP A 236 12.84 -2.35 -0.09
C ASP A 236 14.06 -2.29 0.85
N ILE A 237 15.27 -2.44 0.30
CA ILE A 237 16.52 -2.22 1.01
C ILE A 237 17.17 -0.94 0.51
N GLN A 238 17.11 0.10 1.36
CA GLN A 238 17.52 1.46 1.02
C GLN A 238 18.57 1.92 2.02
N ARG A 239 19.68 2.46 1.49
CA ARG A 239 20.83 2.92 2.29
C ARG A 239 21.35 1.89 3.33
N GLY A 240 21.24 0.60 3.02
CA GLY A 240 21.70 -0.49 3.90
C GLY A 240 20.67 -0.96 4.94
N TYR A 241 19.45 -0.43 4.92
CA TYR A 241 18.37 -0.82 5.82
C TYR A 241 17.20 -1.44 5.05
N LEU A 242 16.64 -2.52 5.59
CA LEU A 242 15.32 -2.99 5.23
C LEU A 242 14.30 -1.97 5.74
N LEU A 243 13.61 -1.34 4.80
CA LEU A 243 12.46 -0.47 5.05
C LEU A 243 11.20 -1.24 4.72
N MET A 244 10.27 -1.33 5.67
CA MET A 244 8.95 -1.91 5.47
C MET A 244 7.90 -0.86 5.81
N VAL A 245 7.12 -0.45 4.81
CA VAL A 245 6.02 0.51 4.94
C VAL A 245 4.75 -0.30 5.10
N THR A 246 4.09 -0.20 6.26
CA THR A 246 2.87 -0.95 6.52
C THR A 246 1.67 -0.26 5.86
N GLU A 247 0.89 -1.02 5.11
CA GLU A 247 -0.29 -0.53 4.41
C GLU A 247 -1.57 -1.06 5.04
N LEU A 248 -1.66 -2.38 5.25
CA LEU A 248 -2.81 -3.05 5.88
C LEU A 248 -2.39 -3.86 7.10
N PHE A 249 -3.22 -3.92 8.13
CA PHE A 249 -2.94 -4.64 9.37
C PHE A 249 -4.22 -5.07 10.10
N GLU A 250 -4.18 -6.22 10.76
CA GLU A 250 -5.31 -6.72 11.57
C GLU A 250 -5.41 -6.03 12.93
N SER A 251 -4.27 -5.64 13.50
CA SER A 251 -4.11 -4.97 14.79
C SER A 251 -3.05 -3.88 14.71
N GLU A 252 -2.93 -3.04 15.75
CA GLU A 252 -1.90 -1.98 15.81
C GLU A 252 -0.53 -2.49 15.36
N ALA A 253 0.07 -1.79 14.41
CA ALA A 253 1.34 -2.14 13.78
C ALA A 253 2.18 -0.86 13.60
N TYR A 254 3.50 -1.01 13.58
CA TYR A 254 4.38 0.10 13.20
C TYR A 254 4.12 0.49 11.75
N SER A 255 3.89 1.77 11.49
CA SER A 255 3.63 2.26 10.14
C SER A 255 4.89 2.24 9.25
N LEU A 256 6.07 2.35 9.87
CA LEU A 256 7.37 2.15 9.25
C LEU A 256 8.26 1.31 10.16
N VAL A 257 8.82 0.23 9.61
CA VAL A 257 9.88 -0.54 10.26
C VAL A 257 11.18 -0.30 9.52
N MET A 258 12.22 0.04 10.26
CA MET A 258 13.59 0.12 9.76
C MET A 258 14.45 -0.89 10.51
N ALA A 259 15.12 -1.77 9.77
CA ALA A 259 15.97 -2.80 10.33
C ALA A 259 17.25 -3.01 9.51
N SER A 260 18.33 -3.43 10.16
CA SER A 260 19.43 -4.08 9.45
C SER A 260 19.18 -5.59 9.42
N LEU A 261 19.53 -6.21 8.29
CA LEU A 261 19.40 -7.64 8.11
C LEU A 261 20.73 -8.21 7.63
N SER A 262 21.38 -8.99 8.51
CA SER A 262 22.62 -9.65 8.13
C SER A 262 22.39 -10.79 7.14
N LYS A 263 23.41 -11.16 6.38
CA LYS A 263 23.47 -12.36 5.53
C LYS A 263 23.33 -13.68 6.31
N LYS A 264 23.41 -13.63 7.64
CA LYS A 264 23.11 -14.75 8.54
C LYS A 264 21.69 -14.70 9.10
N PHE A 265 20.83 -13.82 8.57
CA PHE A 265 19.43 -13.64 8.96
C PHE A 265 19.24 -13.22 10.42
N LYS A 266 20.21 -12.48 10.95
CA LYS A 266 20.04 -11.69 12.17
C LYS A 266 19.37 -10.37 11.81
N LEU A 267 18.14 -10.17 12.27
CA LEU A 267 17.32 -8.97 12.05
C LEU A 267 17.45 -8.05 13.26
N SER A 268 18.02 -6.86 13.07
CA SER A 268 18.14 -5.85 14.12
C SER A 268 17.21 -4.68 13.81
N ILE A 269 16.07 -4.64 14.50
CA ILE A 269 15.08 -3.57 14.32
C ILE A 269 15.59 -2.34 15.07
N GLN A 270 15.59 -1.17 14.43
CA GLN A 270 16.16 0.02 15.05
C GLN A 270 15.44 0.44 16.34
N ALA A 271 14.13 0.16 16.44
CA ALA A 271 13.34 0.38 17.65
C ALA A 271 13.69 -0.57 18.81
N GLY A 272 14.61 -1.54 18.64
CA GLY A 272 15.07 -2.38 19.74
C GLY A 272 15.71 -3.71 19.32
N SER A 273 14.99 -4.79 19.59
CA SER A 273 15.53 -6.15 19.70
C SER A 273 16.25 -6.64 18.44
N THR A 274 17.20 -7.54 18.67
CA THR A 274 17.80 -8.31 17.60
C THR A 274 17.28 -9.73 17.65
N LEU A 275 16.75 -10.20 16.53
CA LEU A 275 16.14 -11.50 16.38
C LEU A 275 17.01 -12.37 15.48
N GLU A 276 17.23 -13.60 15.92
CA GLU A 276 17.83 -14.63 15.07
C GLU A 276 16.69 -15.28 14.26
N CYS A 277 16.84 -15.27 12.94
CA CYS A 277 15.82 -15.80 12.03
C CYS A 277 16.34 -17.00 11.25
N THR A 278 15.40 -17.85 10.83
CA THR A 278 15.66 -18.96 9.92
C THR A 278 15.04 -18.65 8.57
N LYS A 279 15.81 -18.84 7.49
CA LYS A 279 15.34 -18.65 6.11
C LYS A 279 14.79 -19.95 5.55
N ALA A 280 13.65 -19.86 4.87
CA ALA A 280 13.09 -20.87 3.99
C ALA A 280 12.71 -20.25 2.65
N GLU A 281 12.54 -21.09 1.62
CA GLU A 281 11.96 -20.66 0.35
C GLU A 281 10.44 -20.50 0.49
N LEU A 282 9.89 -19.51 -0.21
CA LEU A 282 8.47 -19.27 -0.34
C LEU A 282 8.04 -19.66 -1.76
N ASP A 283 7.38 -20.81 -1.88
CA ASP A 283 6.85 -21.30 -3.15
C ASP A 283 5.40 -20.85 -3.31
N THR A 284 5.21 -19.67 -3.88
CA THR A 284 3.88 -19.12 -4.18
C THR A 284 3.87 -18.53 -5.59
N LYS A 285 2.70 -18.56 -6.22
CA LYS A 285 2.47 -17.91 -7.51
C LYS A 285 1.84 -16.54 -7.25
N GLU A 286 2.61 -15.49 -7.49
CA GLU A 286 2.10 -14.12 -7.33
C GLU A 286 0.87 -13.87 -8.22
N VAL A 287 -0.08 -13.14 -7.64
CA VAL A 287 -1.35 -12.82 -8.25
C VAL A 287 -1.30 -11.40 -8.76
N ASP A 288 -1.68 -11.23 -10.02
CA ASP A 288 -1.82 -9.93 -10.65
C ASP A 288 -3.11 -9.27 -10.15
N GLY A 289 -2.98 -8.29 -9.25
CA GLY A 289 -4.12 -7.60 -8.65
C GLY A 289 -5.01 -6.89 -9.67
N GLU A 290 -4.47 -6.39 -10.78
CA GLU A 290 -5.28 -5.75 -11.83
C GLU A 290 -6.28 -6.75 -12.43
N LYS A 291 -5.89 -8.02 -12.54
CA LYS A 291 -6.74 -9.11 -13.03
C LYS A 291 -7.83 -9.55 -12.05
N LEU A 292 -7.74 -9.16 -10.79
CA LEU A 292 -8.81 -9.36 -9.80
C LEU A 292 -9.85 -8.24 -9.79
N THR A 293 -9.53 -7.09 -10.38
CA THR A 293 -10.46 -5.96 -10.45
C THR A 293 -11.71 -6.34 -11.24
N GLY A 294 -12.88 -6.09 -10.66
CA GLY A 294 -14.17 -6.39 -11.29
C GLY A 294 -15.21 -6.91 -10.30
N SER A 295 -16.30 -7.44 -10.85
CA SER A 295 -17.37 -8.06 -10.08
C SER A 295 -17.30 -9.58 -10.19
N TRP A 296 -17.54 -10.24 -9.07
CA TRP A 296 -17.49 -11.69 -8.92
C TRP A 296 -18.73 -12.17 -8.17
N VAL A 297 -19.22 -13.36 -8.51
CA VAL A 297 -20.36 -13.98 -7.85
C VAL A 297 -20.02 -15.36 -7.34
N ALA A 298 -20.69 -15.75 -6.27
CA ALA A 298 -20.66 -17.11 -5.78
C ALA A 298 -22.07 -17.50 -5.31
N TYR A 299 -22.39 -18.78 -5.45
CA TYR A 299 -23.69 -19.33 -5.10
C TYR A 299 -23.49 -20.48 -4.13
N ASP A 300 -24.17 -20.41 -2.98
CA ASP A 300 -24.23 -21.51 -2.02
C ASP A 300 -25.67 -21.73 -1.62
N GLU A 301 -26.21 -22.91 -1.97
CA GLU A 301 -27.63 -23.27 -1.81
C GLU A 301 -28.56 -22.16 -2.34
N ASP A 302 -29.19 -21.40 -1.44
CA ASP A 302 -30.13 -20.31 -1.71
C ASP A 302 -29.52 -18.90 -1.52
N THR A 303 -28.22 -18.83 -1.21
CA THR A 303 -27.49 -17.58 -0.98
C THR A 303 -26.66 -17.20 -2.19
N LYS A 304 -26.95 -16.02 -2.75
CA LYS A 304 -26.10 -15.37 -3.73
C LYS A 304 -25.16 -14.40 -3.03
N TRP A 305 -23.87 -14.54 -3.31
CA TRP A 305 -22.80 -13.63 -2.89
C TRP A 305 -22.33 -12.81 -4.10
N ALA A 306 -22.04 -11.54 -3.87
CA ALA A 306 -21.50 -10.62 -4.86
C ALA A 306 -20.32 -9.86 -4.25
N LEU A 307 -19.14 -9.99 -4.87
CA LEU A 307 -17.91 -9.30 -4.49
C LEU A 307 -17.55 -8.33 -5.61
N SER A 308 -17.35 -7.05 -5.29
CA SER A 308 -16.74 -6.07 -6.20
C SER A 308 -15.38 -5.69 -5.65
N LEU A 309 -14.37 -5.74 -6.51
CA LEU A 309 -13.01 -5.28 -6.25
C LEU A 309 -12.73 -4.14 -7.24
N ASP A 310 -12.74 -2.91 -6.75
CA ASP A 310 -12.60 -1.73 -7.60
C ASP A 310 -11.11 -1.39 -7.79
N SER A 311 -10.74 -0.82 -8.95
CA SER A 311 -9.34 -0.52 -9.30
C SER A 311 -8.69 0.53 -8.39
N ASN A 312 -9.49 1.27 -7.63
CA ASN A 312 -9.02 2.24 -6.64
C ASN A 312 -8.70 1.61 -5.27
N GLY A 313 -8.85 0.29 -5.14
CA GLY A 313 -8.60 -0.45 -3.89
C GLY A 313 -9.80 -0.51 -2.94
N ASP A 314 -10.98 -0.04 -3.33
CA ASP A 314 -12.21 -0.24 -2.55
C ASP A 314 -12.87 -1.59 -2.89
N TYR A 315 -13.51 -2.22 -1.91
CA TYR A 315 -14.32 -3.43 -2.16
C TYR A 315 -15.69 -3.35 -1.52
N THR A 316 -16.59 -4.16 -2.07
CA THR A 316 -17.89 -4.48 -1.47
C THR A 316 -18.15 -5.97 -1.53
N LEU A 317 -18.72 -6.54 -0.47
CA LEU A 317 -19.18 -7.92 -0.41
C LEU A 317 -20.62 -7.93 0.10
N GLU A 318 -21.55 -8.37 -0.73
CA GLU A 318 -22.99 -8.42 -0.44
C GLU A 318 -23.49 -9.85 -0.55
N TRP A 319 -24.44 -10.22 0.30
CA TRP A 319 -25.10 -11.52 0.20
C TRP A 319 -26.60 -11.44 0.42
N THR A 320 -27.32 -12.23 -0.36
CA THR A 320 -28.78 -12.28 -0.40
C THR A 320 -29.24 -13.72 -0.32
N LEU A 321 -30.20 -14.00 0.57
CA LEU A 321 -30.87 -15.30 0.68
C LEU A 321 -32.23 -15.17 0.01
N SER A 322 -32.50 -15.94 -1.04
CA SER A 322 -33.79 -15.86 -1.76
C SER A 322 -34.22 -14.42 -2.13
N LYS A 323 -33.27 -13.60 -2.60
CA LYS A 323 -33.43 -12.16 -2.94
C LYS A 323 -33.65 -11.21 -1.75
N VAL A 324 -33.56 -11.69 -0.52
CA VAL A 324 -33.62 -10.84 0.69
C VAL A 324 -32.19 -10.52 1.13
N PRO A 325 -31.79 -9.24 1.23
CA PRO A 325 -30.48 -8.84 1.74
C PRO A 325 -30.21 -9.41 3.13
N GLN A 326 -29.09 -10.10 3.29
CA GLN A 326 -28.67 -10.69 4.57
C GLN A 326 -27.48 -9.95 5.18
N GLY A 327 -26.64 -9.34 4.35
CA GLY A 327 -25.66 -8.39 4.82
C GLY A 327 -24.80 -7.80 3.73
N LYS A 328 -23.95 -6.88 4.18
CA LYS A 328 -23.01 -6.12 3.36
C LYS A 328 -21.76 -5.84 4.16
N ARG A 329 -20.61 -5.94 3.48
CA ARG A 329 -19.32 -5.47 3.94
C ARG A 329 -18.73 -4.54 2.90
N SER A 330 -17.99 -3.54 3.35
CA SER A 330 -17.19 -2.71 2.45
C SER A 330 -15.94 -2.21 3.14
N GLY A 331 -14.94 -1.88 2.34
CA GLY A 331 -13.68 -1.37 2.86
C GLY A 331 -12.62 -1.32 1.78
N VAL A 332 -11.38 -1.61 2.14
CA VAL A 332 -10.24 -1.61 1.21
C VAL A 332 -9.68 -3.01 0.99
N TRP A 333 -9.19 -3.26 -0.21
CA TRP A 333 -8.53 -4.49 -0.58
C TRP A 333 -7.16 -4.24 -1.18
N ALA A 334 -6.27 -5.21 -1.01
CA ALA A 334 -4.97 -5.25 -1.65
C ALA A 334 -4.50 -6.70 -1.82
N VAL A 335 -3.54 -6.90 -2.71
CA VAL A 335 -2.89 -8.19 -2.94
C VAL A 335 -1.42 -8.05 -2.58
N PHE A 336 -0.92 -9.00 -1.78
CA PHE A 336 0.50 -9.11 -1.44
C PHE A 336 0.94 -10.53 -1.77
N GLY A 337 1.68 -10.68 -2.87
CA GLY A 337 2.04 -11.98 -3.42
C GLY A 337 0.82 -12.76 -3.91
N ASP A 338 0.50 -13.87 -3.26
CA ASP A 338 -0.68 -14.69 -3.55
C ASP A 338 -1.85 -14.42 -2.58
N GLN A 339 -1.69 -13.48 -1.64
CA GLN A 339 -2.69 -13.22 -0.60
C GLN A 339 -3.57 -12.02 -0.97
N LEU A 340 -4.89 -12.24 -1.02
CA LEU A 340 -5.89 -11.18 -1.06
C LEU A 340 -6.32 -10.83 0.37
N ILE A 341 -6.21 -9.54 0.70
CA ILE A 341 -6.58 -8.98 1.99
C ILE A 341 -7.79 -8.08 1.83
N LEU A 342 -8.82 -8.29 2.66
CA LEU A 342 -10.04 -7.47 2.72
C LEU A 342 -10.14 -6.83 4.11
N MET A 343 -10.00 -5.50 4.18
CA MET A 343 -10.09 -4.71 5.41
C MET A 343 -11.45 -4.03 5.52
N ASN A 344 -12.32 -4.52 6.42
CA ASN A 344 -13.68 -4.02 6.59
C ASN A 344 -13.68 -2.63 7.25
N LYS A 345 -14.14 -1.60 6.52
CA LYS A 345 -14.47 -0.27 7.07
C LYS A 345 -15.92 -0.22 7.56
N SER A 346 -16.80 -0.99 6.92
CA SER A 346 -18.20 -1.13 7.32
C SER A 346 -18.65 -2.58 7.23
N CYS A 347 -19.53 -2.98 8.15
CA CYS A 347 -20.15 -4.29 8.15
C CYS A 347 -21.58 -4.16 8.71
N THR A 348 -22.54 -4.69 7.96
CA THR A 348 -23.93 -4.80 8.38
C THR A 348 -24.39 -6.23 8.15
N VAL A 349 -24.77 -6.92 9.22
CA VAL A 349 -25.43 -8.24 9.14
C VAL A 349 -26.87 -8.07 9.60
N TYR A 350 -27.82 -8.18 8.66
CA TYR A 350 -29.23 -7.87 8.91
C TYR A 350 -29.95 -8.98 9.69
N ALA A 351 -29.49 -10.22 9.58
CA ALA A 351 -30.17 -11.38 10.17
C ALA A 351 -30.04 -11.48 11.69
N ASP A 352 -28.86 -11.18 12.24
CA ASP A 352 -28.56 -11.41 13.66
C ASP A 352 -27.79 -10.26 14.34
N GLY A 353 -27.42 -9.20 13.60
CA GLY A 353 -26.65 -8.07 14.13
C GLY A 353 -25.22 -8.43 14.55
N SER A 354 -24.70 -9.57 14.10
CA SER A 354 -23.34 -10.00 14.39
C SER A 354 -22.28 -9.02 13.82
N LYS A 355 -21.12 -9.00 14.46
CA LYS A 355 -19.97 -8.20 14.00
C LYS A 355 -19.11 -9.03 13.05
N CYS A 356 -18.67 -8.42 11.96
CA CYS A 356 -17.64 -9.00 11.10
C CYS A 356 -16.25 -8.87 11.74
N LYS A 357 -15.31 -9.74 11.32
CA LYS A 357 -13.89 -9.49 11.56
C LYS A 357 -13.48 -8.14 10.97
N SER A 358 -12.52 -7.46 11.59
CA SER A 358 -11.96 -6.22 11.02
C SER A 358 -11.24 -6.47 9.69
N ALA A 359 -10.64 -7.64 9.54
CA ALA A 359 -9.88 -8.01 8.36
C ALA A 359 -10.05 -9.50 8.02
N VAL A 360 -9.96 -9.81 6.74
CA VAL A 360 -9.92 -11.19 6.22
C VAL A 360 -8.70 -11.31 5.31
N LYS A 361 -7.92 -12.38 5.50
CA LYS A 361 -6.77 -12.72 4.67
C LYS A 361 -6.98 -14.09 4.08
N GLY A 362 -6.62 -14.27 2.81
CA GLY A 362 -6.69 -15.58 2.16
C GLY A 362 -5.84 -15.67 0.90
N ALA A 363 -5.49 -16.90 0.52
CA ALA A 363 -4.76 -17.17 -0.70
C ALA A 363 -5.71 -17.15 -1.91
N VAL A 364 -5.27 -16.52 -3.00
CA VAL A 364 -5.94 -16.58 -4.30
C VAL A 364 -5.26 -17.63 -5.16
N GLU A 365 -6.05 -18.60 -5.63
CA GLU A 365 -5.59 -19.68 -6.49
C GLU A 365 -6.40 -19.69 -7.80
N LYS A 366 -5.77 -20.21 -8.86
CA LYS A 366 -6.42 -20.48 -10.15
C LYS A 366 -7.16 -19.28 -10.77
N LEU A 367 -6.67 -18.06 -10.53
CA LEU A 367 -7.23 -16.86 -11.15
C LEU A 367 -7.22 -16.98 -12.68
N ASP A 368 -8.42 -16.93 -13.25
CA ASP A 368 -8.71 -16.81 -14.67
C ASP A 368 -9.72 -15.66 -14.82
N PRO A 369 -9.31 -14.49 -15.36
CA PRO A 369 -10.18 -13.32 -15.50
C PRO A 369 -11.47 -13.57 -16.30
N GLU A 370 -11.51 -14.64 -17.09
CA GLU A 370 -12.67 -15.03 -17.91
C GLU A 370 -13.54 -16.11 -17.25
N LYS A 371 -13.11 -16.71 -16.13
CA LYS A 371 -13.85 -17.79 -15.46
C LYS A 371 -14.12 -17.53 -13.99
N GLY A 372 -13.12 -17.11 -13.22
CA GLY A 372 -13.20 -17.12 -11.77
C GLY A 372 -11.86 -17.30 -11.06
N PHE A 373 -11.94 -17.47 -9.75
CA PHE A 373 -10.80 -17.78 -8.89
C PHE A 373 -11.24 -18.47 -7.60
N THR A 374 -10.29 -19.11 -6.92
CA THR A 374 -10.50 -19.66 -5.58
C THR A 374 -9.89 -18.70 -4.55
N TYR A 375 -10.63 -18.34 -3.49
CA TYR A 375 -10.19 -17.55 -2.35
C TYR A 375 -10.23 -18.37 -1.05
N LYS A 376 -9.09 -18.95 -0.66
CA LYS A 376 -8.96 -19.73 0.58
C LYS A 376 -8.66 -18.81 1.75
N HIS A 377 -9.72 -18.39 2.46
CA HIS A 377 -9.64 -17.37 3.49
C HIS A 377 -9.81 -17.89 4.92
N ASN A 378 -9.36 -17.09 5.87
CA ASN A 378 -9.51 -17.34 7.32
C ASN A 378 -10.78 -16.73 7.94
N ASP A 379 -11.75 -16.28 7.13
CA ASP A 379 -13.02 -15.77 7.65
C ASP A 379 -13.78 -16.86 8.43
N SER A 380 -14.39 -16.45 9.54
CA SER A 380 -15.27 -17.31 10.34
C SER A 380 -16.71 -17.31 9.82
N ALA A 381 -17.08 -16.31 9.01
CA ALA A 381 -18.36 -16.31 8.30
C ALA A 381 -18.32 -17.30 7.13
N PRO A 382 -19.48 -17.84 6.69
CA PRO A 382 -19.59 -18.79 5.58
C PRO A 382 -19.44 -18.09 4.22
N VAL A 383 -18.41 -17.26 4.06
CA VAL A 383 -18.08 -16.64 2.77
C VAL A 383 -17.62 -17.76 1.82
N PRO A 384 -18.07 -17.77 0.56
CA PRO A 384 -17.64 -18.77 -0.40
C PRO A 384 -16.16 -18.68 -0.73
N THR A 385 -15.58 -19.84 -1.03
CA THR A 385 -14.18 -19.95 -1.44
C THR A 385 -14.01 -20.02 -2.95
N GLU A 386 -15.06 -20.26 -3.73
CA GLU A 386 -15.01 -20.28 -5.19
C GLU A 386 -15.84 -19.12 -5.74
N TRP A 387 -15.24 -18.36 -6.65
CA TRP A 387 -15.80 -17.14 -7.22
C TRP A 387 -15.79 -17.25 -8.74
N GLU A 388 -16.89 -16.87 -9.38
CA GLU A 388 -17.09 -16.93 -10.82
C GLU A 388 -17.42 -15.56 -11.40
N LEU A 389 -17.23 -15.40 -12.71
CA LEU A 389 -17.73 -14.21 -13.41
C LEU A 389 -19.27 -14.16 -13.40
N PRO A 390 -19.87 -12.97 -13.19
CA PRO A 390 -21.30 -12.78 -13.37
C PRO A 390 -21.70 -13.08 -14.82
N GLN A 391 -22.77 -13.85 -14.98
CA GLN A 391 -23.42 -14.04 -16.29
C GLN A 391 -24.52 -12.99 -16.47
N TYR A 392 -24.52 -12.33 -17.63
CA TYR A 392 -25.53 -11.36 -18.03
C TYR A 392 -26.29 -11.90 -19.26
N GLU A 393 -27.61 -11.67 -19.32
CA GLU A 393 -28.48 -12.01 -20.47
C GLU A 393 -28.37 -10.99 -21.62
#